data_AF-A0A9Q8LDR4-F1
#
_entry.id   AF-A0A9Q8LDR4-F1
#
_cell.length_a   1.000
_cell.length_b   1.000
_cell.length_c   1.000
_cell.angle_alpha   90.00
_cell.angle_beta   90.00
_cell.angle_gamma   90.00
#
_symmetry.space_group_name_H-M   'P 1'
#
loop_
_entity.id
_entity.type
_entity.pdbx_description
1 polymer ?
#
loop_
_entity_poly.entity_id
_entity_poly.type
_entity_poly.pdbx_seq_one_letter_code
_entity_poly.pdbx_strand_id
1 'polypeptide(L)'
;MKRMPLEDDVLTCVSTDSVNERAGPDYFATILHGTGMEEGPFSVREVTIKWKDPDRGEEDRSTPAIKSRRLGPMSVIAVLSSLVSVSLLIWAALIRDGVAVIGIIAMSFTAPLLCAGSRYQLQFPRWSPGNEAAPGDVVFRTRDGAFTVVHCDVDIARLLYFAPEAPEYSMNLYTNRLSGGVVGGLMLIVSITLFGNCSWTMQAALAVTYALLNVAYWVSAILLERHSWRFDKLTITKEQVIKTDKSTAALWFAIHKSRSTNWVKAGRANPDTSAWNQWLKDAEQHTYQPAEMWDPARALRDLYRSELSMVF
;
A
#
# COMPACT_ATOMS: atom_id res chain seq x y z
N MET A 1 14.16 -12.62 -0.64
CA MET A 1 12.79 -12.10 -0.89
C MET A 1 12.92 -10.75 -1.56
N LYS A 2 12.32 -10.58 -2.74
CA LYS A 2 12.34 -9.30 -3.47
C LYS A 2 11.21 -8.44 -2.92
N ARG A 3 11.55 -7.37 -2.20
CA ARG A 3 10.57 -6.42 -1.63
C ARG A 3 9.99 -5.57 -2.76
N MET A 4 8.73 -5.16 -2.64
CA MET A 4 8.14 -4.17 -3.54
C MET A 4 8.85 -2.82 -3.37
N PRO A 5 8.96 -1.99 -4.41
CA PRO A 5 9.57 -0.66 -4.30
C PRO A 5 8.80 0.17 -3.27
N LEU A 6 9.55 0.78 -2.37
CA LEU A 6 9.05 1.71 -1.38
C LEU A 6 8.64 3.00 -2.08
N GLU A 7 7.44 3.50 -1.78
CA GLU A 7 7.02 4.82 -2.25
C GLU A 7 7.92 5.87 -1.61
N ASP A 8 8.55 6.70 -2.44
CA ASP A 8 9.85 7.33 -2.18
C ASP A 8 9.88 8.32 -0.99
N ASP A 9 8.75 8.71 -0.41
CA ASP A 9 8.71 9.85 0.53
C ASP A 9 8.69 9.46 2.02
N VAL A 10 8.24 8.25 2.39
CA VAL A 10 8.20 7.83 3.79
C VAL A 10 9.49 7.12 4.19
N LEU A 11 10.26 7.74 5.07
CA LEU A 11 11.56 7.24 5.52
C LEU A 11 11.41 6.04 6.45
N THR A 12 10.55 6.16 7.47
CA THR A 12 10.42 5.17 8.53
C THR A 12 8.98 5.07 9.04
N CYS A 13 8.58 3.84 9.37
CA CYS A 13 7.36 3.45 10.05
C CYS A 13 7.78 2.71 11.32
N VAL A 14 7.39 3.22 12.47
CA VAL A 14 7.85 2.70 13.77
C VAL A 14 6.68 2.56 14.72
N SER A 15 6.56 1.42 15.40
CA SER A 15 5.62 1.27 16.51
C SER A 15 6.04 2.14 17.69
N THR A 16 5.11 2.75 18.42
CA THR A 16 5.40 3.57 19.61
C THR A 16 6.21 2.84 20.69
N ASP A 17 6.06 1.52 20.76
CA ASP A 17 6.76 0.64 21.70
C ASP A 17 8.17 0.23 21.20
N SER A 18 8.62 0.76 20.06
CA SER A 18 9.93 0.50 19.43
C SER A 18 10.26 -0.94 19.06
N VAL A 19 9.31 -1.89 19.19
CA VAL A 19 9.53 -3.31 18.89
C VAL A 19 9.62 -3.57 17.39
N ASN A 20 8.84 -2.85 16.59
CA ASN A 20 8.79 -3.04 15.14
C ASN A 20 9.16 -1.75 14.40
N GLU A 21 10.14 -1.86 13.51
CA GLU A 21 10.57 -0.81 12.60
C GLU A 21 10.53 -1.31 11.16
N ARG A 22 10.09 -0.44 10.25
CA ARG A 22 10.12 -0.69 8.81
C ARG A 22 10.51 0.58 8.06
N ALA A 23 11.29 0.42 6.99
CA ALA A 23 11.44 1.47 6.00
C ALA A 23 10.11 1.57 5.25
N GLY A 24 9.33 2.61 5.54
CA GLY A 24 8.04 2.97 4.95
C GLY A 24 6.81 2.07 5.24
N PRO A 25 5.61 2.56 4.86
CA PRO A 25 4.34 1.86 5.02
C PRO A 25 4.16 0.71 4.01
N ASP A 26 3.31 -0.25 4.37
CA ASP A 26 2.86 -1.32 3.47
C ASP A 26 1.90 -0.79 2.40
N TYR A 27 1.68 -1.53 1.32
CA TYR A 27 0.84 -1.11 0.18
C TYR A 27 -0.55 -0.60 0.61
N PHE A 28 -1.22 -1.33 1.52
CA PHE A 28 -2.54 -0.93 2.01
C PHE A 28 -2.50 0.29 2.93
N ALA A 29 -1.45 0.44 3.73
CA ALA A 29 -1.21 1.63 4.53
C ALA A 29 -1.01 2.85 3.63
N THR A 30 -0.26 2.70 2.54
CA THR A 30 -0.03 3.79 1.59
C THR A 30 -1.31 4.22 0.90
N ILE A 31 -2.15 3.28 0.45
CA ILE A 31 -3.47 3.61 -0.11
C ILE A 31 -4.34 4.36 0.90
N LEU A 32 -4.26 3.98 2.18
CA LEU A 32 -5.09 4.56 3.24
C LEU A 32 -4.71 6.01 3.55
N HIS A 33 -3.40 6.25 3.71
CA HIS A 33 -2.88 7.55 4.14
C HIS A 33 -2.63 8.50 2.97
N GLY A 34 -2.45 7.96 1.76
CA GLY A 34 -1.97 8.67 0.58
C GLY A 34 -0.46 8.89 0.63
N THR A 35 0.07 9.56 -0.39
CA THR A 35 1.43 10.12 -0.33
C THR A 35 1.39 11.26 0.69
N GLY A 36 2.16 11.16 1.78
CA GLY A 36 2.19 12.15 2.87
C GLY A 36 2.56 13.59 2.46
N MET A 37 2.67 13.87 1.15
CA MET A 37 2.91 15.16 0.53
C MET A 37 1.67 16.05 0.43
N GLU A 38 0.44 15.52 0.54
CA GLU A 38 -0.78 16.35 0.39
C GLU A 38 -0.88 17.49 1.43
N GLU A 39 -0.19 17.39 2.57
CA GLU A 39 -0.39 18.28 3.72
C GLU A 39 0.70 19.34 3.89
N GLY A 40 1.79 19.24 3.13
CA GLY A 40 2.94 20.15 3.16
C GLY A 40 4.01 19.78 4.20
N PRO A 41 5.18 20.44 4.15
CA PRO A 41 6.31 20.13 5.01
C PRO A 41 6.00 20.40 6.48
N PHE A 42 6.63 19.63 7.38
CA PHE A 42 6.50 19.78 8.85
C PHE A 42 5.05 19.76 9.39
N SER A 43 4.15 19.07 8.68
CA SER A 43 2.79 18.84 9.13
C SER A 43 2.72 17.63 10.07
N VAL A 44 1.84 17.68 11.07
CA VAL A 44 1.57 16.57 11.98
C VAL A 44 0.11 16.17 11.83
N ARG A 45 -0.11 14.92 11.43
CA ARG A 45 -1.44 14.34 11.23
C ARG A 45 -1.74 13.31 12.31
N GLU A 46 -2.94 13.36 12.86
CA GLU A 46 -3.46 12.37 13.81
C GLU A 46 -4.60 11.57 13.15
N VAL A 47 -4.46 10.25 13.12
CA VAL A 47 -5.45 9.34 12.53
C VAL A 47 -5.78 8.23 13.52
N THR A 48 -7.05 8.10 13.85
CA THR A 48 -7.54 6.99 14.67
C THR A 48 -8.14 5.93 13.75
N ILE A 49 -7.61 4.70 13.80
CA ILE A 49 -8.12 3.56 13.05
C ILE A 49 -8.63 2.51 14.03
N LYS A 50 -9.93 2.25 13.96
CA LYS A 50 -10.57 1.24 14.80
C LYS A 50 -11.37 0.26 13.96
N TRP A 51 -11.56 -0.92 14.51
CA TRP A 51 -12.51 -1.88 13.99
C TRP A 51 -13.94 -1.31 14.11
N LYS A 52 -14.72 -1.38 13.03
CA LYS A 52 -16.11 -0.86 12.99
C LYS A 52 -17.03 -1.59 13.98
N ASP A 53 -16.88 -2.91 14.04
CA ASP A 53 -17.49 -3.75 15.05
C ASP A 53 -16.40 -4.13 16.07
N PRO A 54 -16.49 -3.70 17.35
CA PRO A 54 -15.55 -4.09 18.40
C PRO A 54 -15.79 -5.51 18.91
N ASP A 55 -17.05 -5.99 18.93
CA ASP A 55 -17.46 -7.29 19.49
C ASP A 55 -17.56 -8.37 18.41
N ARG A 56 -16.57 -8.41 17.50
CA ARG A 56 -16.58 -9.38 16.40
C ARG A 56 -16.49 -10.80 16.93
N GLY A 57 -17.46 -11.61 16.54
CA GLY A 57 -17.35 -13.06 16.63
C GLY A 57 -16.13 -13.59 15.84
N GLU A 58 -15.64 -14.75 16.25
CA GLU A 58 -14.48 -15.43 15.65
C GLU A 58 -14.64 -15.65 14.13
N GLU A 59 -15.87 -15.89 13.68
CA GLU A 59 -16.21 -16.03 12.26
C GLU A 59 -16.00 -14.73 11.47
N ASP A 60 -16.36 -13.56 12.03
CA ASP A 60 -16.17 -12.28 11.35
C ASP A 60 -14.67 -11.89 11.27
N ARG A 61 -13.88 -12.30 12.28
CA ARG A 61 -12.42 -12.16 12.31
C ARG A 61 -11.71 -13.00 11.26
N SER A 62 -12.30 -14.13 10.87
CA SER A 62 -11.75 -15.01 9.82
C SER A 62 -11.87 -14.42 8.42
N THR A 63 -12.81 -13.50 8.20
CA THR A 63 -13.01 -12.90 6.89
C THR A 63 -11.97 -11.79 6.64
N PRO A 64 -11.45 -11.67 5.40
CA PRO A 64 -10.41 -10.69 5.11
C PRO A 64 -10.92 -9.27 5.39
N ALA A 65 -10.15 -8.55 6.19
CA ALA A 65 -10.43 -7.18 6.61
C ALA A 65 -10.51 -6.21 5.42
N ILE A 66 -9.67 -6.46 4.41
CA ILE A 66 -9.56 -5.68 3.20
C ILE A 66 -10.07 -6.54 2.05
N LYS A 67 -11.07 -6.05 1.31
CA LYS A 67 -11.67 -6.78 0.19
C LYS A 67 -11.47 -6.03 -1.11
N SER A 68 -11.21 -6.77 -2.18
CA SER A 68 -11.24 -6.20 -3.53
C SER A 68 -12.68 -5.85 -3.90
N ARG A 69 -12.84 -4.69 -4.56
CA ARG A 69 -14.14 -4.24 -5.07
C ARG A 69 -14.54 -5.10 -6.28
N ARG A 70 -15.72 -5.73 -6.21
CA ARG A 70 -16.23 -6.60 -7.29
C ARG A 70 -16.45 -5.89 -8.64
N LEU A 71 -16.72 -4.58 -8.61
CA LEU A 71 -16.92 -3.73 -9.79
C LEU A 71 -15.77 -2.70 -9.88
N GLY A 72 -14.54 -3.19 -9.87
CA GLY A 72 -13.37 -2.36 -10.15
C GLY A 72 -13.24 -2.04 -11.65
N PRO A 73 -12.53 -0.97 -12.03
CA PRO A 73 -12.24 -0.65 -13.43
C PRO A 73 -11.67 -1.84 -14.23
N MET A 74 -10.80 -2.64 -13.60
CA MET A 74 -10.24 -3.85 -14.22
C MET A 74 -11.30 -4.91 -14.55
N SER A 75 -12.31 -5.08 -13.69
CA SER A 75 -13.41 -6.01 -13.96
C SER A 75 -14.27 -5.54 -15.13
N VAL A 76 -14.51 -4.23 -15.25
CA VAL A 76 -15.24 -3.64 -16.39
C VAL A 76 -14.48 -3.86 -17.69
N ILE A 77 -13.16 -3.61 -17.69
CA ILE A 77 -12.30 -3.82 -18.87
C ILE A 77 -12.20 -5.31 -19.22
N ALA A 78 -12.16 -6.21 -18.23
CA ALA A 78 -12.18 -7.64 -18.48
C ALA A 78 -13.48 -8.09 -19.18
N VAL A 79 -14.64 -7.57 -18.77
CA VAL A 79 -15.92 -7.86 -19.44
C VAL A 79 -15.95 -7.26 -20.85
N LEU A 80 -15.53 -6.01 -21.03
CA LEU A 80 -15.49 -5.36 -22.34
C LEU A 80 -14.54 -6.09 -23.30
N SER A 81 -13.35 -6.49 -22.84
CA SER A 81 -12.40 -7.25 -23.67
C SER A 81 -12.93 -8.63 -24.06
N SER A 82 -13.67 -9.31 -23.17
CA SER A 82 -14.37 -10.55 -23.49
C SER A 82 -15.43 -10.33 -24.59
N LEU A 83 -16.24 -9.28 -24.48
CA LEU A 83 -17.25 -8.94 -25.50
C LEU A 83 -16.62 -8.61 -26.86
N VAL A 84 -15.50 -7.90 -26.86
CA VAL A 84 -14.75 -7.59 -28.09
C VAL A 84 -14.16 -8.85 -28.71
N SER A 85 -13.64 -9.78 -27.91
CA SER A 85 -13.16 -11.09 -28.41
C SER A 85 -14.27 -11.88 -29.10
N VAL A 86 -15.46 -11.95 -28.49
CA VAL A 86 -16.64 -12.59 -29.11
C VAL A 86 -17.05 -11.88 -30.39
N SER A 87 -17.03 -10.55 -30.41
CA SER A 87 -17.38 -9.76 -31.59
C SER A 87 -16.41 -10.02 -32.76
N LEU A 88 -15.11 -10.08 -32.48
CA LEU A 88 -14.09 -10.42 -33.47
C LEU A 88 -14.22 -11.86 -33.98
N LEU A 89 -14.57 -12.80 -33.10
CA LEU A 89 -14.79 -14.19 -33.49
C LEU A 89 -15.98 -14.33 -34.46
N ILE A 90 -17.10 -13.67 -34.15
CA ILE A 90 -18.28 -13.64 -35.03
C ILE A 90 -17.89 -13.00 -36.37
N TRP A 91 -17.18 -11.87 -36.34
CA TRP A 91 -16.74 -11.17 -37.53
C TRP A 91 -15.81 -12.03 -38.41
N ALA A 92 -14.86 -12.75 -37.80
CA ALA A 92 -13.96 -13.67 -38.50
C ALA A 92 -14.72 -14.82 -39.17
N ALA A 93 -15.75 -15.36 -38.50
CA ALA A 93 -16.60 -16.40 -39.06
C ALA A 93 -17.42 -15.91 -40.26
N LEU A 94 -17.91 -14.66 -40.23
CA LEU A 94 -18.65 -14.06 -41.34
C LEU A 94 -17.77 -13.86 -42.58
N ILE A 95 -16.51 -13.43 -42.39
CA ILE A 95 -15.53 -13.25 -43.47
C ILE A 95 -14.96 -14.61 -43.95
N ARG A 96 -15.29 -15.71 -43.26
CA ARG A 96 -14.76 -17.07 -43.51
C ARG A 96 -13.24 -17.16 -43.40
N ASP A 97 -12.66 -16.38 -42.48
CA ASP A 97 -11.22 -16.43 -42.19
C ASP A 97 -10.94 -17.49 -41.11
N GLY A 98 -10.67 -18.72 -41.55
CA GLY A 98 -10.43 -19.84 -40.64
C GLY A 98 -9.18 -19.67 -39.77
N VAL A 99 -8.14 -19.01 -40.29
CA VAL A 99 -6.89 -18.78 -39.56
C VAL A 99 -7.14 -17.81 -38.39
N ALA A 100 -7.89 -16.73 -38.64
CA ALA A 100 -8.29 -15.80 -37.60
C ALA A 100 -9.15 -16.46 -36.51
N VAL A 101 -10.10 -17.31 -36.90
CA VAL A 101 -10.95 -18.05 -35.94
C VAL A 101 -10.11 -18.92 -35.01
N ILE A 102 -9.21 -19.74 -35.55
CA ILE A 102 -8.34 -20.61 -34.73
C ILE A 102 -7.44 -19.77 -33.82
N GLY A 103 -6.87 -18.68 -34.35
CA GLY A 103 -6.03 -17.77 -33.56
C GLY A 103 -6.78 -17.12 -32.38
N ILE A 104 -8.01 -16.63 -32.61
CA ILE A 104 -8.83 -15.99 -31.55
C ILE A 104 -9.20 -17.01 -30.47
N ILE A 105 -9.55 -18.24 -30.87
CA ILE A 105 -9.85 -19.32 -29.92
C ILE A 105 -8.61 -19.67 -29.09
N ALA A 106 -7.46 -19.88 -29.74
CA ALA A 106 -6.20 -20.19 -29.06
C ALA A 106 -5.79 -19.08 -28.06
N MET A 107 -5.91 -17.81 -28.47
CA MET A 107 -5.63 -16.67 -27.60
C MET A 107 -6.61 -16.59 -26.42
N SER A 108 -7.88 -16.91 -26.65
CA SER A 108 -8.92 -16.91 -25.60
C SER A 108 -8.68 -17.99 -24.55
N PHE A 109 -8.08 -19.14 -24.90
CA PHE A 109 -7.64 -20.15 -23.92
C PHE A 109 -6.34 -19.77 -23.20
N THR A 110 -5.49 -18.98 -23.85
CA THR A 110 -4.23 -18.51 -23.28
C THR A 110 -4.46 -17.64 -22.05
N ALA A 111 -5.42 -16.70 -22.10
CA ALA A 111 -5.63 -15.75 -21.02
C ALA A 111 -6.05 -16.39 -19.68
N PRO A 112 -7.05 -17.30 -19.62
CA PRO A 112 -7.38 -18.02 -18.38
C PRO A 112 -6.23 -18.84 -17.83
N LEU A 113 -5.40 -19.43 -18.70
CA LEU A 113 -4.25 -20.23 -18.29
C LEU A 113 -3.17 -19.37 -17.62
N LEU A 114 -2.86 -18.21 -18.20
CA LEU A 114 -1.99 -17.20 -17.61
C LEU A 114 -2.53 -16.73 -16.26
N CYS A 115 -3.83 -16.38 -16.20
CA CYS A 115 -4.48 -15.92 -14.96
C CYS A 115 -4.54 -17.00 -13.88
N ALA A 116 -4.72 -18.27 -14.24
CA ALA A 116 -4.75 -19.38 -13.29
C ALA A 116 -3.37 -19.60 -12.65
N GLY A 117 -2.29 -19.53 -13.46
CA GLY A 117 -0.92 -19.59 -12.94
C GLY A 117 -0.61 -18.41 -12.02
N SER A 118 -1.03 -17.20 -12.40
CA SER A 118 -0.76 -15.98 -11.61
C SER A 118 -1.71 -15.78 -10.41
N ARG A 119 -2.58 -16.74 -10.08
CA ARG A 119 -3.53 -16.58 -8.99
C ARG A 119 -2.83 -16.72 -7.63
N TYR A 120 -2.70 -15.59 -6.94
CA TYR A 120 -2.17 -15.52 -5.58
C TYR A 120 -3.23 -15.08 -4.57
N GLN A 121 -2.99 -15.43 -3.31
CA GLN A 121 -3.70 -14.92 -2.15
C GLN A 121 -2.70 -14.23 -1.22
N LEU A 122 -3.15 -13.19 -0.54
CA LEU A 122 -2.34 -12.48 0.45
C LEU A 122 -2.48 -13.22 1.79
N GLN A 123 -1.35 -13.50 2.43
CA GLN A 123 -1.36 -14.01 3.80
C GLN A 123 -1.56 -12.84 4.76
N PHE A 124 -2.67 -12.85 5.48
CA PHE A 124 -2.86 -11.94 6.60
C PHE A 124 -2.43 -12.63 7.89
N PRO A 125 -1.77 -11.92 8.82
CA PRO A 125 -1.43 -12.48 10.11
C PRO A 125 -2.69 -12.98 10.80
N ARG A 126 -2.66 -14.23 11.28
CA ARG A 126 -3.79 -14.80 12.04
C ARG A 126 -3.88 -14.12 13.40
N TRP A 127 -5.10 -13.77 13.76
CA TRP A 127 -5.43 -13.24 15.07
C TRP A 127 -5.05 -14.25 16.18
N SER A 128 -4.56 -13.77 17.32
CA SER A 128 -4.24 -14.59 18.49
C SER A 128 -5.13 -14.16 19.68
N PRO A 129 -5.96 -15.07 20.22
CA PRO A 129 -6.78 -14.77 21.40
C PRO A 129 -5.91 -14.42 22.60
N GLY A 130 -6.04 -13.21 23.13
CA GLY A 130 -5.33 -12.75 24.33
C GLY A 130 -4.76 -11.33 24.28
N ASN A 131 -4.66 -10.71 23.11
CA ASN A 131 -4.09 -9.36 22.92
C ASN A 131 -5.12 -8.25 22.67
N GLU A 132 -6.38 -8.49 23.05
CA GLU A 132 -7.59 -7.86 22.49
C GLU A 132 -7.76 -6.35 22.73
N ALA A 133 -6.80 -5.68 23.39
CA ALA A 133 -6.85 -4.24 23.64
C ALA A 133 -5.48 -3.58 23.84
N ALA A 134 -4.39 -4.22 23.40
CA ALA A 134 -3.07 -3.58 23.52
C ALA A 134 -2.97 -2.42 22.52
N PRO A 135 -2.51 -1.22 22.95
CA PRO A 135 -2.25 -0.10 22.06
C PRO A 135 -1.14 -0.50 21.08
N GLY A 136 -1.38 -0.30 19.79
CA GLY A 136 -0.49 -0.67 18.69
C GLY A 136 -0.10 0.53 17.85
N ASP A 137 0.03 1.70 18.48
CA ASP A 137 0.19 2.97 17.80
C ASP A 137 1.44 2.98 16.91
N VAL A 138 1.32 3.64 15.75
CA VAL A 138 2.37 3.69 14.72
C VAL A 138 2.62 5.13 14.31
N VAL A 139 3.90 5.47 14.15
CA VAL A 139 4.32 6.79 13.69
C VAL A 139 5.06 6.68 12.36
N PHE A 140 4.62 7.50 11.39
CA PHE A 140 5.30 7.69 10.11
C PHE A 140 6.12 8.95 10.12
N ARG A 141 7.27 8.90 9.45
CA ARG A 141 8.10 10.06 9.15
C ARG A 141 8.33 10.19 7.64
N THR A 142 7.99 11.35 7.10
CA THR A 142 8.26 11.72 5.70
C THR A 142 9.62 12.43 5.59
N ARG A 143 10.23 12.42 4.38
CA ARG A 143 11.45 13.18 4.08
C ARG A 143 11.33 14.69 4.36
N ASP A 144 10.14 15.24 4.15
CA ASP A 144 9.83 16.67 4.39
C ASP A 144 9.66 17.03 5.88
N GLY A 145 9.92 16.09 6.79
CA GLY A 145 9.78 16.29 8.23
C GLY A 145 8.33 16.34 8.70
N ALA A 146 7.38 15.88 7.88
CA ALA A 146 6.02 15.63 8.29
C ALA A 146 5.91 14.31 9.07
N PHE A 147 5.00 14.28 10.05
CA PHE A 147 4.75 13.14 10.90
C PHE A 147 3.28 12.74 10.84
N THR A 148 2.99 11.44 10.80
CA THR A 148 1.63 10.94 10.94
C THR A 148 1.60 9.96 12.11
N VAL A 149 0.86 10.32 13.15
CA VAL A 149 0.63 9.47 14.32
C VAL A 149 -0.69 8.75 14.10
N VAL A 150 -0.63 7.42 14.13
CA VAL A 150 -1.81 6.57 13.99
C VAL A 150 -2.09 5.86 15.30
N HIS A 151 -3.27 6.10 15.83
CA HIS A 151 -3.80 5.39 16.97
C HIS A 151 -4.59 4.18 16.50
N CYS A 152 -4.10 2.98 16.82
CA CYS A 152 -4.76 1.73 16.42
C CYS A 152 -4.40 0.58 17.36
N ASP A 153 -5.20 -0.48 17.32
CA ASP A 153 -4.92 -1.70 18.08
C ASP A 153 -3.75 -2.47 17.45
N VAL A 154 -3.02 -3.25 18.26
CA VAL A 154 -1.89 -4.09 17.79
C VAL A 154 -2.26 -4.97 16.60
N ASP A 155 -3.48 -5.49 16.55
CA ASP A 155 -3.96 -6.32 15.44
C ASP A 155 -4.07 -5.54 14.13
N ILE A 156 -4.57 -4.30 14.19
CA ILE A 156 -4.64 -3.40 13.02
C ILE A 156 -3.23 -3.01 12.60
N ALA A 157 -2.35 -2.71 13.57
CA ALA A 157 -0.98 -2.34 13.28
C ALA A 157 -0.21 -3.47 12.57
N ARG A 158 -0.37 -4.70 13.06
CA ARG A 158 0.21 -5.90 12.43
C ARG A 158 -0.36 -6.14 11.05
N LEU A 159 -1.67 -5.98 10.87
CA LEU A 159 -2.33 -6.22 9.59
C LEU A 159 -1.94 -5.20 8.52
N LEU A 160 -1.87 -3.92 8.88
CA LEU A 160 -1.78 -2.82 7.91
C LEU A 160 -0.35 -2.30 7.70
N TYR A 161 0.52 -2.39 8.72
CA TYR A 161 1.85 -1.77 8.68
C TYR A 161 2.99 -2.79 8.72
N PHE A 162 2.84 -3.86 9.51
CA PHE A 162 3.93 -4.81 9.77
C PHE A 162 3.72 -6.20 9.15
N ALA A 163 2.60 -6.44 8.47
CA ALA A 163 2.34 -7.73 7.83
C ALA A 163 3.33 -7.95 6.69
N PRO A 164 3.92 -9.16 6.58
CA PRO A 164 4.71 -9.49 5.41
C PRO A 164 3.77 -9.68 4.20
N GLU A 165 3.96 -8.87 3.15
CA GLU A 165 3.26 -8.97 1.86
C GLU A 165 3.76 -10.16 1.02
N ALA A 166 3.88 -11.35 1.61
CA ALA A 166 4.28 -12.54 0.87
C ALA A 166 3.06 -13.10 0.12
N PRO A 167 3.04 -13.08 -1.23
CA PRO A 167 1.98 -13.73 -1.98
C PRO A 167 2.11 -15.24 -1.85
N GLU A 168 1.03 -15.89 -1.41
CA GLU A 168 0.89 -17.34 -1.49
C GLU A 168 0.20 -17.68 -2.81
N TYR A 169 0.96 -18.27 -3.73
CA TYR A 169 0.40 -18.73 -4.99
C TYR A 169 -0.47 -19.95 -4.75
N SER A 170 -1.69 -19.95 -5.31
CA SER A 170 -2.62 -21.07 -5.18
C SER A 170 -2.08 -22.37 -5.81
N MET A 171 -1.18 -22.25 -6.78
CA MET A 171 -0.50 -23.37 -7.42
C MET A 171 0.92 -23.50 -6.89
N ASN A 172 1.41 -24.75 -6.80
CA ASN A 172 2.81 -25.03 -6.52
C ASN A 172 3.72 -24.33 -7.54
N LEU A 173 4.90 -23.90 -7.12
CA LEU A 173 5.89 -23.18 -7.91
C LEU A 173 6.15 -23.82 -9.28
N TYR A 174 6.28 -25.15 -9.32
CA TYR A 174 6.50 -25.88 -10.58
C TYR A 174 5.28 -25.84 -11.50
N THR A 175 4.10 -26.08 -10.94
CA THR A 175 2.84 -26.07 -11.70
C THR A 175 2.55 -24.68 -12.25
N ASN A 176 2.74 -23.63 -11.46
CA ASN A 176 2.58 -22.24 -11.87
C ASN A 176 3.53 -21.89 -13.04
N ARG A 177 4.82 -22.18 -12.90
CA ARG A 177 5.81 -21.92 -13.95
C ARG A 177 5.53 -22.69 -15.23
N LEU A 178 5.04 -23.93 -15.11
CA LEU A 178 4.69 -24.75 -16.27
C LEU A 178 3.44 -24.24 -16.98
N SER A 179 2.33 -24.06 -16.24
CA SER A 179 1.03 -23.69 -16.83
C SER A 179 1.01 -22.25 -17.34
N GLY A 180 1.35 -21.29 -16.47
CA GLY A 180 1.33 -19.86 -16.80
C GLY A 180 2.55 -19.44 -17.62
N GLY A 181 3.73 -20.02 -17.37
CA GLY A 181 4.94 -19.67 -18.11
C GLY A 181 5.02 -20.35 -19.47
N VAL A 182 5.30 -21.66 -19.45
CA VAL A 182 5.66 -22.40 -20.66
C VAL A 182 4.46 -22.63 -21.57
N VAL A 183 3.38 -23.22 -21.05
CA VAL A 183 2.21 -23.57 -21.88
C VAL A 183 1.48 -22.31 -22.36
N GLY A 184 1.25 -21.35 -21.46
CA GLY A 184 0.68 -20.05 -21.80
C GLY A 184 1.53 -19.29 -22.83
N GLY A 185 2.85 -19.22 -22.64
CA GLY A 185 3.76 -18.54 -23.56
C GLY A 185 3.78 -19.16 -24.96
N LEU A 186 3.82 -20.49 -25.06
CA LEU A 186 3.78 -21.18 -26.36
C LEU A 186 2.45 -20.96 -27.09
N MET A 187 1.31 -21.05 -26.40
CA MET A 187 0.01 -20.75 -27.01
C MET A 187 -0.08 -19.30 -27.50
N LEU A 188 0.52 -18.35 -26.77
CA LEU A 188 0.58 -16.94 -27.18
C LEU A 188 1.37 -16.77 -28.48
N ILE A 189 2.54 -17.42 -28.60
CA ILE A 189 3.37 -17.36 -29.82
C ILE A 189 2.62 -17.97 -31.01
N VAL A 190 1.98 -19.13 -30.81
CA VAL A 190 1.17 -19.78 -31.86
C VAL A 190 0.03 -18.86 -32.30
N SER A 191 -0.67 -18.24 -31.35
CA SER A 191 -1.80 -17.34 -31.64
C SER A 191 -1.36 -16.12 -32.45
N ILE A 192 -0.27 -15.45 -32.05
CA ILE A 192 0.25 -14.28 -32.76
C ILE A 192 0.72 -14.66 -34.18
N THR A 193 1.35 -15.83 -34.33
CA THR A 193 1.80 -16.31 -35.65
C THR A 193 0.60 -16.56 -36.59
N LEU A 194 -0.51 -17.10 -36.07
CA LEU A 194 -1.74 -17.25 -36.85
C LEU A 194 -2.32 -15.90 -37.27
N PHE A 195 -2.30 -14.89 -36.40
CA PHE A 195 -2.75 -13.54 -36.75
C PHE A 195 -1.91 -12.88 -37.84
N GLY A 196 -0.62 -13.20 -37.94
CA GLY A 196 0.22 -12.73 -39.05
C GLY A 196 -0.16 -13.32 -40.42
N ASN A 197 -0.90 -14.42 -40.44
CA ASN A 197 -1.32 -15.12 -41.65
C ASN A 197 -2.82 -14.93 -41.98
N CYS A 198 -3.55 -14.13 -41.19
CA CYS A 198 -4.96 -13.87 -41.44
C CYS A 198 -5.17 -12.83 -42.54
N SER A 199 -6.43 -12.68 -42.98
CA SER A 199 -6.80 -11.65 -43.94
C SER A 199 -6.45 -10.25 -43.43
N TRP A 200 -6.08 -9.35 -44.36
CA TRP A 200 -5.76 -7.97 -44.03
C TRP A 200 -6.87 -7.27 -43.22
N THR A 201 -8.14 -7.57 -43.53
CA THR A 201 -9.30 -7.03 -42.80
C THR A 201 -9.29 -7.44 -41.33
N MET A 202 -9.00 -8.71 -41.04
CA MET A 202 -8.91 -9.21 -39.66
C MET A 202 -7.65 -8.71 -38.97
N GLN A 203 -6.52 -8.65 -39.68
CA GLN A 203 -5.27 -8.14 -39.15
C GLN A 203 -5.40 -6.67 -38.68
N ALA A 204 -6.06 -5.83 -39.49
CA ALA A 204 -6.35 -4.45 -39.13
C ALA A 204 -7.30 -4.35 -37.92
N ALA A 205 -8.38 -5.14 -37.90
CA ALA A 205 -9.34 -5.14 -36.78
C ALA A 205 -8.69 -5.57 -35.44
N LEU A 206 -7.83 -6.59 -35.49
CA LEU A 206 -7.05 -7.07 -34.33
C LEU A 206 -6.07 -6.00 -33.85
N ALA A 207 -5.37 -5.32 -34.77
CA ALA A 207 -4.42 -4.26 -34.42
C ALA A 207 -5.11 -3.06 -33.75
N VAL A 208 -6.24 -2.60 -34.29
CA VAL A 208 -7.03 -1.50 -33.69
C VAL A 208 -7.55 -1.91 -32.32
N THR A 209 -8.10 -3.11 -32.19
CA THR A 209 -8.60 -3.63 -30.92
C THR A 209 -7.50 -3.69 -29.86
N TYR A 210 -6.33 -4.22 -30.21
CA TYR A 210 -5.18 -4.28 -29.33
C TYR A 210 -4.76 -2.88 -28.86
N ALA A 211 -4.66 -1.90 -29.76
CA ALA A 211 -4.31 -0.53 -29.41
C ALA A 211 -5.32 0.08 -28.42
N LEU A 212 -6.63 -0.06 -28.69
CA LEU A 212 -7.69 0.44 -27.82
C LEU A 212 -7.66 -0.20 -26.43
N LEU A 213 -7.47 -1.52 -26.36
CA LEU A 213 -7.39 -2.24 -25.09
C LEU A 213 -6.15 -1.80 -24.29
N ASN A 214 -4.99 -1.61 -24.92
CA ASN A 214 -3.80 -1.11 -24.21
C ASN A 214 -4.02 0.28 -23.61
N VAL A 215 -4.62 1.21 -24.36
CA VAL A 215 -4.98 2.53 -23.85
C VAL A 215 -5.94 2.42 -22.67
N ALA A 216 -6.96 1.55 -22.76
CA ALA A 216 -7.89 1.31 -21.67
C ALA A 216 -7.18 0.76 -20.41
N TYR A 217 -6.23 -0.17 -20.58
CA TYR A 217 -5.44 -0.70 -19.47
C TYR A 217 -4.52 0.36 -18.83
N TRP A 218 -3.90 1.24 -19.63
CA TRP A 218 -3.11 2.35 -19.10
C TRP A 218 -3.96 3.33 -18.30
N VAL A 219 -5.12 3.72 -18.81
CA VAL A 219 -6.07 4.58 -18.08
C VAL A 219 -6.53 3.91 -16.79
N SER A 220 -6.80 2.60 -16.84
CA SER A 220 -7.19 1.84 -15.65
C SER A 220 -6.09 1.82 -14.61
N ALA A 221 -4.83 1.62 -15.00
CA ALA A 221 -3.70 1.60 -14.07
C ALA A 221 -3.61 2.90 -13.26
N ILE A 222 -3.89 4.05 -13.88
CA ILE A 222 -3.92 5.35 -13.21
C ILE A 222 -5.10 5.47 -12.22
N LEU A 223 -6.26 4.90 -12.57
CA LEU A 223 -7.48 4.98 -11.75
C LEU A 223 -7.49 4.00 -10.55
N LEU A 224 -6.66 2.96 -10.61
CA LEU A 224 -6.81 1.74 -9.82
C LEU A 224 -6.39 1.86 -8.35
N GLU A 225 -5.36 2.66 -8.05
CA GLU A 225 -4.69 2.61 -6.74
C GLU A 225 -5.64 2.89 -5.58
N ARG A 226 -6.49 3.91 -5.70
CA ARG A 226 -7.38 4.31 -4.60
C ARG A 226 -8.74 3.61 -4.59
N HIS A 227 -9.23 3.14 -5.74
CA HIS A 227 -10.63 2.68 -5.90
C HIS A 227 -10.83 1.16 -5.89
N SER A 228 -9.75 0.39 -5.89
CA SER A 228 -9.81 -1.08 -6.02
C SER A 228 -10.11 -1.82 -4.72
N TRP A 229 -9.84 -1.17 -3.60
CA TRP A 229 -9.88 -1.78 -2.28
C TRP A 229 -10.97 -1.15 -1.44
N ARG A 230 -11.67 -1.99 -0.68
CA ARG A 230 -12.70 -1.58 0.28
C ARG A 230 -12.22 -1.86 1.69
N PHE A 231 -12.29 -0.84 2.53
CA PHE A 231 -11.93 -0.87 3.95
C PHE A 231 -13.18 -0.88 4.86
N ASP A 232 -14.30 -1.49 4.43
CA ASP A 232 -15.61 -1.35 5.09
C ASP A 232 -15.65 -1.77 6.57
N LYS A 233 -14.69 -2.60 7.00
CA LYS A 233 -14.56 -3.11 8.36
C LYS A 233 -13.76 -2.19 9.29
N LEU A 234 -13.13 -1.15 8.74
CA LEU A 234 -12.30 -0.19 9.47
C LEU A 234 -13.02 1.16 9.49
N THR A 235 -13.09 1.75 10.68
CA THR A 235 -13.52 3.14 10.87
C THR A 235 -12.26 3.98 10.99
N ILE A 236 -12.12 4.94 10.09
CA ILE A 236 -10.97 5.83 10.01
C ILE A 236 -11.46 7.22 10.36
N THR A 237 -11.07 7.69 11.54
CA THR A 237 -11.35 9.05 11.99
C THR A 237 -10.08 9.87 11.81
N LYS A 238 -10.09 10.80 10.86
CA LYS A 238 -9.00 11.78 10.69
C LYS A 238 -9.33 12.95 11.59
N GLU A 239 -8.56 13.13 12.65
CA GLU A 239 -8.95 14.04 13.71
C GLU A 239 -8.36 15.43 13.48
N GLN A 240 -7.05 15.57 13.22
CA GLN A 240 -6.42 16.89 13.10
C GLN A 240 -5.15 16.89 12.23
N VAL A 241 -4.93 18.00 11.51
CA VAL A 241 -3.68 18.31 10.79
C VAL A 241 -3.12 19.60 11.35
N ILE A 242 -1.97 19.52 12.01
CA ILE A 242 -1.28 20.67 12.60
C ILE A 242 -0.13 21.03 11.65
N LYS A 243 -0.20 22.22 11.05
CA LYS A 243 0.88 22.75 10.21
C LYS A 243 1.84 23.56 11.06
N THR A 244 3.13 23.31 10.87
CA THR A 244 4.19 23.98 11.63
C THR A 244 5.30 24.43 10.69
N ASP A 245 5.98 25.53 11.00
CA ASP A 245 7.07 26.04 10.15
C ASP A 245 8.44 25.45 10.52
N LYS A 246 8.53 24.74 11.66
CA LYS A 246 9.78 24.25 12.25
C LYS A 246 9.73 22.74 12.46
N SER A 247 10.80 22.07 12.05
CA SER A 247 10.98 20.62 12.22
C SER A 247 10.95 20.17 13.67
N THR A 248 11.55 20.94 14.59
CA THR A 248 11.57 20.63 16.03
C THR A 248 10.19 20.72 16.66
N ALA A 249 9.36 21.64 16.18
CA ALA A 249 8.00 21.79 16.66
C ALA A 249 7.07 20.72 16.08
N ALA A 250 7.23 20.35 14.80
CA ALA A 250 6.55 19.18 14.24
C ALA A 250 6.90 17.88 14.98
N LEU A 251 8.19 17.67 15.30
CA LEU A 251 8.63 16.53 16.09
C LEU A 251 8.03 16.56 17.52
N TRP A 252 7.99 17.72 18.16
CA TRP A 252 7.35 17.88 19.46
C TRP A 252 5.86 17.52 19.42
N PHE A 253 5.10 18.05 18.47
CA PHE A 253 3.69 17.74 18.33
C PHE A 253 3.48 16.25 18.05
N ALA A 254 4.34 15.61 17.26
CA ALA A 254 4.28 14.16 17.04
C ALA A 254 4.50 13.37 18.35
N ILE A 255 5.51 13.75 19.15
CA ILE A 255 5.80 13.14 20.46
C ILE A 255 4.65 13.36 21.45
N HIS A 256 4.09 14.58 21.46
CA HIS A 256 2.97 14.96 22.33
C HIS A 256 1.73 14.10 22.03
N LYS A 257 1.43 13.90 20.74
CA LYS A 257 0.32 13.06 20.28
C LYS A 257 0.58 11.56 20.51
N SER A 258 1.79 11.07 20.23
CA SER A 258 2.14 9.66 20.43
C SER A 258 2.40 9.30 21.90
N ARG A 259 2.60 10.28 22.79
CA ARG A 259 2.94 10.13 24.22
C ARG A 259 4.16 9.23 24.49
N SER A 260 5.09 9.16 23.54
CA SER A 260 6.25 8.29 23.62
C SER A 260 7.40 8.90 22.84
N THR A 261 8.63 8.73 23.32
CA THR A 261 9.86 9.14 22.63
C THR A 261 10.65 7.95 22.06
N ASN A 262 10.25 6.72 22.40
CA ASN A 262 10.98 5.50 22.02
C ASN A 262 11.08 5.33 20.50
N TRP A 263 10.00 5.64 19.78
CA TRP A 263 9.97 5.57 18.32
C TRP A 263 10.90 6.59 17.66
N VAL A 264 11.21 7.72 18.31
CA VAL A 264 12.10 8.76 17.77
C VAL A 264 13.52 8.22 17.65
N LYS A 265 13.98 7.50 18.70
CA LYS A 265 15.29 6.86 18.74
C LYS A 265 15.37 5.69 17.76
N ALA A 266 14.37 4.81 17.77
CA ALA A 266 14.30 3.67 16.88
C ALA A 266 14.29 4.12 15.40
N GLY A 267 13.43 5.06 15.04
CA GLY A 267 13.31 5.59 13.67
C GLY A 267 14.36 6.62 13.26
N ARG A 268 15.39 6.84 14.08
CA ARG A 268 16.49 7.81 13.84
C ARG A 268 15.98 9.18 13.40
N ALA A 269 14.94 9.66 14.08
CA ALA A 269 14.25 10.90 13.77
C ALA A 269 15.08 12.16 14.12
N ASN A 270 16.09 12.00 14.99
CA ASN A 270 16.97 13.06 15.46
C ASN A 270 18.45 12.64 15.47
N PRO A 271 19.41 13.59 15.50
CA PRO A 271 20.83 13.31 15.69
C PRO A 271 21.13 12.67 17.05
N ASP A 272 22.01 11.69 17.09
CA ASP A 272 22.46 11.06 18.34
C ASP A 272 23.51 11.94 19.02
N THR A 273 23.04 12.91 19.80
CA THR A 273 23.86 13.85 20.57
C THR A 273 23.32 13.98 21.99
N SER A 274 24.18 14.38 22.93
CA SER A 274 23.81 14.58 24.33
C SER A 274 22.63 15.57 24.48
N ALA A 275 22.71 16.74 23.85
CA ALA A 275 21.64 17.73 23.84
C ALA A 275 20.30 17.16 23.36
N TRP A 276 20.28 16.38 22.28
CA TRP A 276 19.05 15.76 21.76
C TRP A 276 18.51 14.66 22.69
N ASN A 277 19.38 13.87 23.30
CA ASN A 277 18.98 12.85 24.26
C ASN A 277 18.38 13.46 25.54
N GLN A 278 18.90 14.61 25.99
CA GLN A 278 18.32 15.38 27.09
C GLN A 278 17.00 16.04 26.68
N TRP A 279 16.95 16.65 25.49
CA TRP A 279 15.72 17.23 24.94
C TRP A 279 14.58 16.22 24.84
N LEU A 280 14.86 14.97 24.43
CA LEU A 280 13.85 13.92 24.38
C LEU A 280 13.33 13.54 25.77
N LYS A 281 14.21 13.46 26.79
CA LYS A 281 13.78 13.20 28.17
C LYS A 281 12.89 14.33 28.68
N ASP A 282 13.26 15.58 28.39
CA ASP A 282 12.47 16.74 28.77
C ASP A 282 11.12 16.74 28.04
N ALA A 283 11.11 16.45 26.73
CA ALA A 283 9.89 16.33 25.94
C ALA A 283 8.94 15.28 26.53
N GLU A 284 9.45 14.10 26.89
CA GLU A 284 8.65 13.00 27.45
C GLU A 284 7.92 13.42 28.74
N GLN A 285 8.58 14.18 29.61
CA GLN A 285 7.98 14.70 30.84
C GLN A 285 6.85 15.70 30.60
N HIS A 286 6.91 16.44 29.49
CA HIS A 286 5.92 17.47 29.15
C HIS A 286 4.76 16.93 28.30
N THR A 287 4.76 15.65 27.90
CA THR A 287 3.69 15.05 27.06
C THR A 287 2.30 15.13 27.69
N TYR A 288 2.20 15.16 29.02
CA TYR A 288 0.94 15.24 29.76
C TYR A 288 0.41 16.69 29.92
N GLN A 289 1.23 17.69 29.60
CA GLN A 289 0.86 19.10 29.67
C GLN A 289 0.29 19.58 28.32
N PRO A 290 -0.43 20.72 28.27
CA PRO A 290 -0.85 21.31 27.00
C PRO A 290 0.35 21.59 26.09
N ALA A 291 0.27 21.20 24.82
CA ALA A 291 1.39 21.27 23.87
C ALA A 291 1.95 22.69 23.66
N GLU A 292 1.13 23.72 23.88
CA GLU A 292 1.49 25.15 23.73
C GLU A 292 2.36 25.68 24.87
N MET A 293 2.42 24.98 26.00
CA MET A 293 3.10 25.46 27.20
C MET A 293 4.62 25.30 27.15
N TRP A 294 5.11 24.40 26.28
CA TRP A 294 6.53 24.12 26.12
C TRP A 294 7.00 24.55 24.72
N ASP A 295 8.03 25.40 24.65
CA ASP A 295 8.65 25.80 23.38
C ASP A 295 9.81 24.84 23.04
N PRO A 296 9.62 23.90 22.11
CA PRO A 296 10.62 22.89 21.78
C PRO A 296 11.88 23.50 21.16
N ALA A 297 11.74 24.59 20.39
CA ALA A 297 12.85 25.23 19.71
C ALA A 297 13.71 26.06 20.67
N ARG A 298 13.11 26.63 21.71
CA ARG A 298 13.86 27.31 22.77
C ARG A 298 14.60 26.30 23.65
N ALA A 299 13.93 25.23 24.09
CA ALA A 299 14.56 24.19 24.92
C ALA A 299 15.81 23.60 24.26
N LEU A 300 15.73 23.25 22.96
CA LEU A 300 16.88 22.70 22.24
C LEU A 300 18.03 23.72 22.12
N ARG A 301 17.73 25.00 21.88
CA ARG A 301 18.75 26.06 21.79
C ARG A 301 19.46 26.29 23.12
N ASP A 302 18.73 26.24 24.22
CA ASP A 302 19.30 26.43 25.55
C ASP A 302 20.24 25.27 25.93
N LEU A 303 19.88 24.03 25.56
CA LEU A 303 20.76 22.86 25.72
C LEU A 303 22.05 22.99 24.90
N TYR A 304 21.96 23.35 23.62
CA TYR A 304 23.17 23.59 22.81
C TYR A 304 24.06 24.69 23.39
N ARG A 305 23.48 25.78 23.90
CA ARG A 305 24.24 26.85 24.55
C ARG A 305 24.96 26.36 25.81
N SER A 306 24.31 25.50 26.59
CA SER A 306 24.89 24.93 27.81
C SER A 306 26.08 24.00 27.51
N GLU A 307 25.98 23.18 26.45
CA GLU A 307 27.09 22.33 26.01
C GLU A 307 28.28 23.16 25.51
N LEU A 308 28.02 24.21 24.73
CA LEU A 308 29.05 25.15 24.29
C LEU A 308 29.77 25.81 25.47
N SER A 309 29.07 26.19 26.53
CA SER A 309 29.68 26.80 27.73
C SER A 309 30.45 25.82 28.62
N MET A 310 30.33 24.51 28.43
CA MET A 310 31.12 23.51 29.15
C MET A 310 32.41 23.11 28.42
N VAL A 311 32.51 23.45 27.13
CA VAL A 311 33.66 23.13 26.27
C VAL A 311 34.69 24.26 26.22
N PHE A 312 34.31 25.49 26.63
CA PHE A 312 35.16 26.67 26.73
C PHE A 312 35.30 27.14 28.18
#